data_AF-A0A9D6Z9P2-F1
#
_entry.id   AF-A0A9D6Z9P2-F1
#
_cell.length_a   1.000
_cell.length_b   1.000
_cell.length_c   1.000
_cell.angle_alpha   90.00
_cell.angle_beta   90.00
_cell.angle_gamma   90.00
#
_symmetry.space_group_name_H-M   'P 1'
#
loop_
_entity.id
_entity.type
_entity.pdbx_description
1 polymer ?
#
loop_
_entity_poly.entity_id
_entity_poly.type
_entity_poly.pdbx_seq_one_letter_code
_entity_poly.pdbx_strand_id
1 'polypeptide(L)'
;MLVCTLLLISSVIAVAPVFAENNGCVTCHRGLDGEAQKVVTQWETSIHKAEGIYCQDCHGGNPLVDDDMDKAMYQAKGFIGKPSKKAVPELCAKCHSDTVRMRKYNVRTDQYDQYKTSIHGIQLEKGDTNVAVCSNCHGAHDIKKVNDPGSSVYYTNVPDTCGKCHADSQLMSKYGIKAEQLALYKEGYHGQILYGKVKDKNPALVPNCATCHGTHGATPPGVKDVAEVCGSCHGTVLDKFREGPHYAALQKNGSPKCYDCHGSHKNKMLAPEMFQGVESGHCGACHQGNDIQQLAKDIYAVILDTKGEVDRANKEVLSIEYSGRNNQDIEDLMNEAGTYYKEIGPLTHSLNLEKINELKTKITANTDKVQQTVSEFKQGLDMRKKNLVYYLVIIVLIVILLYAKLRVVTDEYERTAKKKS
;
A
#
# COMPACT_ATOMS: atom_id res chain seq x y z
N MET A 1 30.15 70.38 -4.15
CA MET A 1 30.94 69.91 -5.31
C MET A 1 30.49 68.50 -5.63
N LEU A 2 29.85 68.32 -6.79
CA LEU A 2 29.20 67.09 -7.25
C LEU A 2 30.22 65.94 -7.38
N VAL A 3 29.93 64.80 -6.76
CA VAL A 3 30.60 63.52 -7.06
C VAL A 3 29.66 62.72 -7.95
N CYS A 4 30.01 62.65 -9.23
CA CYS A 4 29.27 61.95 -10.27
C CYS A 4 29.64 60.46 -10.23
N THR A 5 28.72 59.59 -9.79
CA THR A 5 28.92 58.13 -9.77
C THR A 5 28.41 57.56 -11.09
N LEU A 6 29.34 57.20 -11.99
CA LEU A 6 29.04 56.50 -13.24
C LEU A 6 28.72 55.02 -12.94
N LEU A 7 27.45 54.64 -13.11
CA LEU A 7 26.99 53.26 -13.14
C LEU A 7 27.33 52.64 -14.51
N LEU A 8 28.34 51.77 -14.53
CA LEU A 8 28.63 50.88 -15.65
C LEU A 8 27.58 49.76 -15.69
N ILE A 9 26.60 49.90 -16.58
CA ILE A 9 25.68 48.82 -16.96
C ILE A 9 26.47 47.85 -17.86
N SER A 10 27.00 46.78 -17.28
CA SER A 10 27.58 45.68 -18.05
C SER A 10 26.44 44.83 -18.59
N SER A 11 26.16 44.98 -19.89
CA SER A 11 25.21 44.16 -20.64
C SER A 11 25.79 42.75 -20.80
N VAL A 12 25.46 41.86 -19.87
CA VAL A 12 25.71 40.42 -20.05
C VAL A 12 24.70 39.92 -21.08
N ILE A 13 25.12 39.84 -22.34
CA ILE A 13 24.42 39.06 -23.35
C ILE A 13 24.55 37.60 -22.90
N ALA A 14 23.49 37.06 -22.31
CA ALA A 14 23.35 35.64 -22.10
C ALA A 14 23.26 34.97 -23.48
N VAL A 15 24.40 34.51 -24.00
CA VAL A 15 24.43 33.55 -25.10
C VAL A 15 23.91 32.25 -24.50
N ALA A 16 22.61 32.00 -24.64
CA ALA A 16 22.06 30.67 -24.41
C ALA A 16 22.82 29.70 -25.32
N PRO A 17 23.39 28.59 -24.81
CA PRO A 17 24.02 27.61 -25.68
C PRO A 17 22.91 26.93 -26.48
N VAL A 18 22.73 27.37 -27.73
CA VAL A 18 21.97 26.62 -28.74
C VAL A 18 22.85 25.46 -29.17
N PHE A 19 22.88 24.40 -28.38
CA PHE A 19 23.24 23.09 -28.91
C PHE A 19 22.00 22.53 -29.59
N ALA A 20 21.80 22.90 -30.86
CA ALA A 20 21.01 22.06 -31.74
C ALA A 20 21.75 20.73 -31.83
N GLU A 21 21.18 19.68 -31.25
CA GLU A 21 21.63 18.31 -31.46
C GLU A 21 21.48 18.01 -32.96
N ASN A 22 22.56 18.19 -33.75
CA ASN A 22 22.59 17.85 -35.16
C ASN A 22 22.56 16.32 -35.31
N ASN A 23 21.37 15.74 -35.21
CA ASN A 23 21.11 14.33 -35.49
C ASN A 23 20.16 14.24 -36.70
N GLY A 24 20.68 13.78 -37.83
CA GLY A 24 19.94 13.69 -39.09
C GLY A 24 18.74 12.76 -39.05
N CYS A 25 18.77 11.71 -38.22
CA CYS A 25 17.60 10.86 -38.00
C CYS A 25 16.46 11.69 -37.39
N VAL A 26 16.76 12.47 -36.35
CA VAL A 26 15.79 13.31 -35.65
C VAL A 26 15.33 14.47 -36.53
N THR A 27 16.25 15.17 -37.21
CA THR A 27 15.93 16.30 -38.09
C THR A 27 14.99 15.88 -39.21
N CYS A 28 15.32 14.80 -39.92
CA CYS A 28 14.50 14.29 -41.00
C CYS A 28 13.15 13.80 -40.48
N HIS A 29 13.13 12.91 -39.48
CA HIS A 29 11.88 12.32 -38.99
C HIS A 29 10.93 13.32 -38.32
N ARG A 30 11.44 14.40 -37.72
CA ARG A 30 10.60 15.48 -37.16
C ARG A 30 9.83 16.23 -38.25
N GLY A 31 10.42 16.34 -39.44
CA GLY A 31 9.82 17.00 -40.60
C GLY A 31 8.88 16.10 -41.42
N LEU A 32 8.79 14.81 -41.09
CA LEU A 32 7.83 13.89 -41.70
C LEU A 32 6.46 13.98 -41.00
N ASP A 33 5.47 13.31 -41.57
CA ASP A 33 4.14 13.15 -40.98
C ASP A 33 3.92 11.73 -40.43
N GLY A 34 2.87 11.57 -39.63
CA GLY A 34 2.41 10.26 -39.16
C GLY A 34 3.34 9.61 -38.13
N GLU A 35 3.55 8.30 -38.25
CA GLU A 35 4.28 7.53 -37.24
C GLU A 35 5.75 7.97 -37.14
N ALA A 36 6.38 8.37 -38.25
CA ALA A 36 7.76 8.83 -38.26
C ALA A 36 7.97 10.10 -37.43
N GLN A 37 7.02 11.04 -37.46
CA GLN A 37 7.04 12.23 -36.62
C GLN A 37 6.80 11.88 -35.15
N LYS A 38 5.78 11.04 -34.92
CA LYS A 38 5.33 10.67 -33.58
C LYS A 38 6.43 9.99 -32.77
N VAL A 39 7.25 9.13 -33.40
CA VAL A 39 8.36 8.47 -32.69
C VAL A 39 9.40 9.48 -32.18
N VAL A 40 9.62 10.58 -32.91
CA VAL A 40 10.52 11.65 -32.46
C VAL A 40 9.94 12.37 -31.25
N THR A 41 8.66 12.77 -31.32
CA THR A 41 7.99 13.42 -30.18
C THR A 41 7.95 12.53 -28.94
N GLN A 42 7.76 11.22 -29.11
CA GLN A 42 7.84 10.26 -28.00
C GLN A 42 9.26 10.19 -27.42
N TRP A 43 10.26 10.04 -28.28
CA TRP A 43 11.67 9.98 -27.92
C TRP A 43 12.13 11.22 -27.15
N GLU A 44 11.68 12.42 -27.55
CA GLU A 44 11.99 13.68 -26.86
C GLU A 44 11.57 13.69 -25.38
N THR A 45 10.56 12.90 -25.00
CA THR A 45 10.07 12.78 -23.62
C THR A 45 10.70 11.62 -22.84
N SER A 46 11.57 10.83 -23.47
CA SER A 46 12.14 9.62 -22.89
C SER A 46 13.34 9.88 -21.99
N ILE A 47 13.59 8.96 -21.06
CA ILE A 47 14.82 8.95 -20.27
C ILE A 47 16.05 8.71 -21.16
N HIS A 48 15.90 7.97 -22.25
CA HIS A 48 16.99 7.73 -23.19
C HIS A 48 17.47 9.02 -23.83
N LYS A 49 16.56 9.88 -24.30
CA LYS A 49 16.92 11.23 -24.77
C LYS A 49 17.60 12.05 -23.67
N ALA A 50 17.05 12.05 -22.47
CA ALA A 50 17.62 12.82 -21.35
C ALA A 50 19.04 12.36 -20.98
N GLU A 51 19.39 11.11 -21.28
CA GLU A 51 20.72 10.51 -21.05
C GLU A 51 21.61 10.49 -22.31
N GLY A 52 21.21 11.17 -23.39
CA GLY A 52 21.99 11.27 -24.62
C GLY A 52 22.03 9.99 -25.46
N ILE A 53 20.98 9.16 -25.39
CA ILE A 53 20.78 7.97 -26.21
C ILE A 53 19.80 8.30 -27.34
N TYR A 54 20.26 8.13 -28.58
CA TYR A 54 19.58 8.55 -29.80
C TYR A 54 19.17 7.36 -30.66
N CYS A 55 18.48 7.66 -31.77
CA CYS A 55 17.94 6.69 -32.72
C CYS A 55 18.98 5.64 -33.13
N GLN A 56 20.19 6.07 -33.50
CA GLN A 56 21.24 5.19 -34.00
C GLN A 56 21.80 4.24 -32.94
N ASP A 57 21.67 4.55 -31.65
CA ASP A 57 22.17 3.69 -30.57
C ASP A 57 21.33 2.40 -30.45
N CYS A 58 20.08 2.44 -30.93
CA CYS A 58 19.20 1.27 -31.01
C CYS A 58 19.06 0.74 -32.44
N HIS A 59 18.92 1.62 -33.42
CA HIS A 59 18.59 1.28 -34.80
C HIS A 59 19.81 1.23 -35.74
N GLY A 60 20.98 1.71 -35.33
CA GLY A 60 22.16 1.88 -36.18
C GLY A 60 22.00 3.02 -37.20
N GLY A 61 22.81 2.99 -38.26
CA GLY A 61 22.80 4.02 -39.31
C GLY A 61 23.75 5.18 -39.03
N ASN A 62 23.67 6.22 -39.86
CA ASN A 62 24.54 7.38 -39.79
C ASN A 62 23.76 8.64 -39.40
N PRO A 63 23.88 9.12 -38.14
CA PRO A 63 23.15 10.30 -37.68
C PRO A 63 23.72 11.61 -38.21
N LEU A 64 24.81 11.60 -38.99
CA LEU A 64 25.41 12.80 -39.57
C LEU A 64 24.84 13.15 -40.96
N VAL A 65 23.95 12.32 -41.49
CA VAL A 65 23.31 12.53 -42.80
C VAL A 65 21.83 12.80 -42.57
N ASP A 66 21.34 13.95 -43.06
CA ASP A 66 19.97 14.43 -42.87
C ASP A 66 19.21 14.68 -44.18
N ASP A 67 19.89 14.60 -45.32
CA ASP A 67 19.38 14.89 -46.66
C ASP A 67 19.28 13.66 -47.58
N ASP A 68 19.90 12.55 -47.19
CA ASP A 68 19.98 11.31 -47.98
C ASP A 68 19.64 10.09 -47.12
N MET A 69 18.43 9.55 -47.32
CA MET A 69 17.92 8.42 -46.56
C MET A 69 18.74 7.14 -46.77
N ASP A 70 19.24 6.88 -47.99
CA ASP A 70 19.99 5.65 -48.29
C ASP A 70 21.36 5.67 -47.58
N LYS A 71 21.97 6.86 -47.48
CA LYS A 71 23.21 7.06 -46.71
C LYS A 71 22.97 7.08 -45.19
N ALA A 72 21.86 7.67 -44.73
CA ALA A 72 21.50 7.70 -43.32
C ALA A 72 21.11 6.32 -42.78
N MET A 73 20.31 5.56 -43.53
CA MET A 73 19.82 4.22 -43.20
C MET A 73 20.68 3.11 -43.84
N TYR A 74 21.96 3.39 -44.08
CA TYR A 74 22.85 2.47 -44.77
C TYR A 74 23.13 1.21 -43.92
N GLN A 75 22.73 0.05 -44.42
CA GLN A 75 22.86 -1.24 -43.70
C GLN A 75 24.31 -1.57 -43.34
N ALA A 76 25.30 -1.20 -44.15
CA ALA A 76 26.70 -1.46 -43.82
C ALA A 76 27.21 -0.63 -42.63
N LYS A 77 26.44 0.36 -42.16
CA LYS A 77 26.64 1.07 -40.88
C LYS A 77 25.79 0.49 -39.75
N GLY A 78 25.35 -0.76 -39.89
CA GLY A 78 24.61 -1.48 -38.86
C GLY A 78 23.17 -1.04 -38.70
N PHE A 79 22.59 -0.37 -39.70
CA PHE A 79 21.17 0.01 -39.65
C PHE A 79 20.28 -1.23 -39.70
N ILE A 80 19.41 -1.41 -38.69
CA ILE A 80 18.55 -2.59 -38.53
C ILE A 80 17.06 -2.30 -38.75
N GLY A 81 16.68 -1.03 -38.98
CA GLY A 81 15.28 -0.65 -39.07
C GLY A 81 14.49 -0.96 -37.80
N LYS A 82 13.21 -1.34 -37.92
CA LYS A 82 12.40 -1.75 -36.78
C LYS A 82 12.86 -3.14 -36.28
N PRO A 83 13.38 -3.27 -35.06
CA PRO A 83 13.81 -4.57 -34.54
C PRO A 83 12.65 -5.56 -34.53
N SER A 84 12.93 -6.81 -34.91
CA SER A 84 11.97 -7.89 -34.73
C SER A 84 11.69 -8.09 -33.24
N LYS A 85 10.50 -8.59 -32.90
CA LYS A 85 10.13 -8.78 -31.49
C LYS A 85 11.10 -9.71 -30.76
N LYS A 86 11.60 -10.75 -31.43
CA LYS A 86 12.62 -11.67 -30.89
C LYS A 86 13.95 -10.96 -30.59
N ALA A 87 14.33 -9.94 -31.37
CA ALA A 87 15.57 -9.21 -31.18
C ALA A 87 15.51 -8.12 -30.08
N VAL A 88 14.31 -7.67 -29.68
CA VAL A 88 14.15 -6.57 -28.70
C VAL A 88 14.83 -6.86 -27.35
N PRO A 89 14.67 -8.02 -26.71
CA PRO A 89 15.31 -8.29 -25.42
C PRO A 89 16.84 -8.17 -25.46
N GLU A 90 17.47 -8.77 -26.46
CA GLU A 90 18.93 -8.70 -26.66
C GLU A 90 19.40 -7.28 -26.97
N LEU A 91 18.63 -6.52 -27.76
CA LEU A 91 18.94 -5.13 -28.06
C LEU A 91 19.02 -4.28 -26.79
N CYS A 92 18.05 -4.41 -25.89
CA CYS A 92 18.07 -3.73 -24.59
C CYS A 92 19.26 -4.20 -23.73
N ALA A 93 19.54 -5.50 -23.73
CA ALA A 93 20.61 -6.11 -22.92
C ALA A 93 22.01 -5.60 -23.27
N LYS A 94 22.25 -5.14 -24.51
CA LYS A 94 23.54 -4.52 -24.91
C LYS A 94 24.00 -3.41 -23.96
N CYS A 95 23.06 -2.66 -23.40
CA CYS A 95 23.33 -1.62 -22.41
C CYS A 95 22.85 -2.03 -21.01
N HIS A 96 21.66 -2.63 -20.91
CA HIS A 96 21.03 -2.94 -19.63
C HIS A 96 21.54 -4.22 -18.96
N SER A 97 22.49 -4.94 -19.57
CA SER A 97 23.24 -6.02 -18.91
C SER A 97 24.71 -5.66 -18.65
N ASP A 98 25.13 -4.44 -19.00
CA ASP A 98 26.48 -3.94 -18.74
C ASP A 98 26.55 -3.29 -17.35
N THR A 99 27.23 -3.97 -16.42
CA THR A 99 27.41 -3.52 -15.03
C THR A 99 28.17 -2.20 -14.92
N VAL A 100 29.15 -1.96 -15.80
CA VAL A 100 29.94 -0.72 -15.77
C VAL A 100 29.08 0.44 -16.21
N ARG A 101 28.31 0.25 -17.30
CA ARG A 101 27.44 1.29 -17.85
C ARG A 101 26.24 1.59 -16.95
N MET A 102 25.61 0.59 -16.35
CA MET A 102 24.38 0.76 -15.56
C MET A 102 24.62 1.16 -14.11
N ARG A 103 25.82 0.92 -13.56
CA ARG A 103 26.16 1.30 -12.18
C ARG A 103 25.90 2.78 -11.89
N LYS A 104 26.24 3.69 -12.82
CA LYS A 104 26.02 5.13 -12.64
C LYS A 104 24.54 5.53 -12.54
N TYR A 105 23.64 4.67 -13.02
CA TYR A 105 22.20 4.87 -13.00
C TYR A 105 21.49 4.13 -11.87
N ASN A 106 22.24 3.34 -11.08
CA ASN A 106 21.68 2.42 -10.09
C ASN A 106 20.62 1.49 -10.69
N VAL A 107 20.85 1.04 -11.92
CA VAL A 107 20.00 0.08 -12.63
C VAL A 107 20.64 -1.29 -12.51
N ARG A 108 19.85 -2.28 -12.11
CA ARG A 108 20.28 -3.68 -12.08
C ARG A 108 20.58 -4.17 -13.51
N THR A 109 21.36 -5.25 -13.63
CA THR A 109 21.80 -5.79 -14.93
C THR A 109 21.42 -7.23 -15.22
N ASP A 110 20.74 -7.89 -14.28
CA ASP A 110 20.31 -9.28 -14.36
C ASP A 110 18.92 -9.44 -15.02
N GLN A 111 18.30 -8.34 -15.47
CA GLN A 111 16.90 -8.29 -15.94
C GLN A 111 16.70 -9.12 -17.21
N TYR A 112 17.68 -9.09 -18.12
CA TYR A 112 17.63 -9.91 -19.33
C TYR A 112 17.76 -11.40 -19.01
N ASP A 113 18.62 -11.75 -18.04
CA ASP A 113 18.74 -13.15 -17.59
C ASP A 113 17.46 -13.63 -16.91
N GLN A 114 16.84 -12.80 -16.06
CA GLN A 114 15.53 -13.08 -15.49
C GLN A 114 14.44 -13.18 -16.57
N TYR A 115 14.47 -12.32 -17.60
CA TYR A 115 13.50 -12.39 -18.69
C TYR A 115 13.52 -13.73 -19.41
N LYS A 116 14.72 -14.29 -19.66
CA LYS A 116 14.86 -15.62 -20.26
C LYS A 116 14.23 -16.73 -19.44
N THR A 117 14.10 -16.58 -18.11
CA THR A 117 13.42 -17.55 -17.25
C THR A 117 11.91 -17.34 -17.14
N SER A 118 11.40 -16.19 -17.59
CA SER A 118 9.96 -15.89 -17.59
C SER A 118 9.20 -16.73 -18.61
N ILE A 119 7.89 -16.92 -18.40
CA ILE A 119 7.05 -17.61 -19.38
C ILE A 119 7.01 -16.86 -20.73
N HIS A 120 7.09 -15.52 -20.69
CA HIS A 120 7.18 -14.70 -21.90
C HIS A 120 8.47 -14.97 -22.67
N GLY A 121 9.63 -14.97 -22.00
CA GLY A 121 10.92 -15.24 -22.65
C GLY A 121 11.01 -16.66 -23.20
N ILE A 122 10.54 -17.65 -22.44
CA ILE A 122 10.50 -19.06 -22.88
C ILE A 122 9.65 -19.24 -24.15
N GLN A 123 8.49 -18.59 -24.21
CA GLN A 123 7.61 -18.69 -25.38
C GLN A 123 8.15 -17.90 -26.58
N LEU A 124 8.78 -16.74 -26.34
CA LEU A 124 9.45 -15.96 -27.40
C LEU A 124 10.57 -16.78 -28.05
N GLU A 125 11.34 -17.53 -27.25
CA GLU A 125 12.43 -18.37 -27.78
C GLU A 125 11.88 -19.48 -28.69
N LYS A 126 10.72 -20.05 -28.34
CA LYS A 126 9.97 -21.00 -29.17
C LYS A 126 9.34 -20.36 -30.43
N GLY A 127 9.52 -19.06 -30.64
CA GLY A 127 9.04 -18.34 -31.82
C GLY A 127 7.68 -17.68 -31.66
N ASP A 128 7.07 -17.72 -30.47
CA ASP A 128 5.80 -17.04 -30.24
C ASP A 128 5.99 -15.53 -30.06
N THR A 129 5.66 -14.77 -31.10
CA THR A 129 5.75 -13.31 -31.08
C THR A 129 4.52 -12.64 -30.48
N ASN A 130 3.55 -13.37 -29.92
CA ASN A 130 2.40 -12.75 -29.25
C ASN A 130 2.67 -12.41 -27.78
N VAL A 131 3.75 -12.92 -27.19
CA VAL A 131 4.13 -12.69 -25.78
C VAL A 131 4.80 -11.34 -25.55
N ALA A 132 4.87 -10.88 -24.30
CA ALA A 132 5.47 -9.59 -23.98
C ALA A 132 7.01 -9.59 -24.11
N VAL A 133 7.57 -8.50 -24.63
CA VAL A 133 9.01 -8.16 -24.59
C VAL A 133 9.21 -6.86 -23.82
N CYS A 134 10.47 -6.45 -23.60
CA CYS A 134 10.84 -5.26 -22.82
C CYS A 134 9.99 -4.02 -23.17
N SER A 135 9.81 -3.76 -24.46
CA SER A 135 9.08 -2.59 -24.95
C SER A 135 7.56 -2.63 -24.74
N ASN A 136 6.97 -3.82 -24.53
CA ASN A 136 5.55 -3.92 -24.20
C ASN A 136 5.25 -3.39 -22.79
N CYS A 137 6.21 -3.50 -21.88
CA CYS A 137 6.08 -3.01 -20.52
C CYS A 137 6.65 -1.61 -20.37
N HIS A 138 7.86 -1.34 -20.87
CA HIS A 138 8.58 -0.08 -20.64
C HIS A 138 8.26 1.04 -21.65
N GLY A 139 7.59 0.73 -22.76
CA GLY A 139 7.54 1.60 -23.93
C GLY A 139 8.70 1.35 -24.89
N ALA A 140 8.63 1.93 -26.09
CA ALA A 140 9.66 1.77 -27.12
C ALA A 140 10.46 3.06 -27.31
N HIS A 141 9.76 4.15 -27.64
CA HIS A 141 10.36 5.46 -27.84
C HIS A 141 10.02 6.44 -26.70
N ASP A 142 9.04 6.14 -25.86
CA ASP A 142 8.58 6.97 -24.74
C ASP A 142 9.01 6.43 -23.37
N ILE A 143 10.14 5.72 -23.32
CA ILE A 143 10.62 5.04 -22.11
C ILE A 143 10.85 6.05 -21.00
N LYS A 144 10.20 5.85 -19.85
CA LYS A 144 10.32 6.70 -18.65
C LYS A 144 11.08 5.99 -17.54
N LYS A 145 11.57 6.75 -16.55
CA LYS A 145 12.15 6.17 -15.32
C LYS A 145 11.09 5.34 -14.59
N VAL A 146 11.51 4.25 -13.94
CA VAL A 146 10.58 3.34 -13.22
C VAL A 146 9.86 4.02 -12.04
N ASN A 147 10.42 5.09 -11.49
CA ASN A 147 9.84 5.89 -10.42
C ASN A 147 9.08 7.13 -10.90
N ASP A 148 8.98 7.35 -12.21
CA ASP A 148 8.13 8.39 -12.79
C ASP A 148 6.67 7.90 -12.74
N PRO A 149 5.73 8.63 -12.10
CA PRO A 149 4.32 8.26 -12.06
C PRO A 149 3.67 8.07 -13.44
N GLY A 150 4.20 8.72 -14.48
CA GLY A 150 3.75 8.57 -15.87
C GLY A 150 4.31 7.33 -16.57
N SER A 151 5.21 6.57 -15.93
CA SER A 151 5.75 5.33 -16.49
C SER A 151 4.74 4.20 -16.43
N SER A 152 4.62 3.41 -17.50
CA SER A 152 3.80 2.19 -17.52
C SER A 152 4.27 1.15 -16.50
N VAL A 153 5.54 1.17 -16.12
CA VAL A 153 6.11 0.28 -15.09
C VAL A 153 6.20 0.95 -13.71
N TYR A 154 5.59 2.12 -13.53
CA TYR A 154 5.42 2.70 -12.20
C TYR A 154 4.60 1.76 -11.32
N TYR A 155 4.91 1.69 -10.02
CA TYR A 155 4.42 0.67 -9.11
C TYR A 155 2.88 0.47 -9.15
N THR A 156 2.12 1.56 -9.16
CA THR A 156 0.64 1.52 -9.21
C THR A 156 0.08 1.28 -10.60
N ASN A 157 0.87 1.48 -11.66
CA ASN A 157 0.46 1.31 -13.05
C ASN A 157 0.68 -0.13 -13.56
N VAL A 158 1.49 -0.93 -12.84
CA VAL A 158 1.84 -2.31 -13.23
C VAL A 158 0.62 -3.17 -13.57
N PRO A 159 -0.47 -3.21 -12.76
CA PRO A 159 -1.62 -4.06 -13.11
C PRO A 159 -2.28 -3.67 -14.42
N ASP A 160 -2.39 -2.38 -14.72
CA ASP A 160 -2.94 -1.92 -16.00
C ASP A 160 -2.00 -2.22 -17.16
N THR A 161 -0.68 -2.18 -16.94
CA THR A 161 0.32 -2.61 -17.93
C THR A 161 0.22 -4.10 -18.25
N CYS A 162 0.10 -4.96 -17.23
CA CYS A 162 -0.19 -6.39 -17.44
C CYS A 162 -1.54 -6.58 -18.16
N GLY A 163 -2.54 -5.78 -17.76
CA GLY A 163 -3.89 -5.75 -18.31
C GLY A 163 -3.98 -5.52 -19.82
N LYS A 164 -3.05 -4.75 -20.40
CA LYS A 164 -3.00 -4.49 -21.85
C LYS A 164 -3.04 -5.78 -22.69
N CYS A 165 -2.48 -6.87 -22.17
CA CYS A 165 -2.52 -8.19 -22.81
C CYS A 165 -3.37 -9.19 -22.00
N HIS A 166 -3.24 -9.20 -20.67
CA HIS A 166 -3.92 -10.20 -19.83
C HIS A 166 -5.41 -9.96 -19.63
N ALA A 167 -5.95 -8.78 -19.97
CA ALA A 167 -7.39 -8.52 -20.01
C ALA A 167 -7.98 -8.67 -21.43
N ASP A 168 -7.15 -8.99 -22.43
CA ASP A 168 -7.61 -9.29 -23.78
C ASP A 168 -8.03 -10.76 -23.87
N SER A 169 -9.35 -10.99 -23.88
CA SER A 169 -9.93 -12.34 -24.00
C SER A 169 -9.53 -13.07 -25.28
N GLN A 170 -9.39 -12.36 -26.41
CA GLN A 170 -9.03 -12.97 -27.68
C GLN A 170 -7.57 -13.45 -27.65
N LEU A 171 -6.67 -12.63 -27.12
CA LEU A 171 -5.26 -13.00 -26.96
C LEU A 171 -5.10 -14.11 -25.92
N MET A 172 -5.72 -13.98 -24.74
CA MET A 172 -5.54 -14.91 -23.62
C MET A 172 -6.16 -16.29 -23.85
N SER A 173 -7.23 -16.38 -24.65
CA SER A 173 -7.85 -17.66 -25.02
C SER A 173 -6.88 -18.61 -25.71
N LYS A 174 -5.91 -18.08 -26.49
CA LYS A 174 -4.85 -18.87 -27.15
C LYS A 174 -3.94 -19.60 -26.17
N TYR A 175 -3.89 -19.14 -24.93
CA TYR A 175 -3.05 -19.69 -23.86
C TYR A 175 -3.86 -20.38 -22.75
N GLY A 176 -5.19 -20.46 -22.89
CA GLY A 176 -6.06 -20.98 -21.83
C GLY A 176 -6.08 -20.12 -20.56
N ILE A 177 -5.73 -18.83 -20.67
CA ILE A 177 -5.71 -17.90 -19.55
C ILE A 177 -7.05 -17.15 -19.49
N LYS A 178 -7.60 -17.04 -18.29
CA LYS A 178 -8.81 -16.25 -18.02
C LYS A 178 -8.50 -14.75 -18.05
N ALA A 179 -9.26 -13.96 -18.81
CA ALA A 179 -8.98 -12.53 -19.01
C ALA A 179 -9.56 -11.63 -17.91
N GLU A 180 -10.43 -12.14 -17.04
CA GLU A 180 -11.08 -11.37 -15.99
C GLU A 180 -10.18 -11.07 -14.77
N GLN A 181 -8.95 -11.57 -14.72
CA GLN A 181 -8.10 -11.50 -13.51
C GLN A 181 -7.78 -10.06 -13.08
N LEU A 182 -7.64 -9.11 -14.01
CA LEU A 182 -7.45 -7.70 -13.65
C LEU A 182 -8.71 -7.11 -13.00
N ALA A 183 -9.90 -7.46 -13.50
CA ALA A 183 -11.16 -7.00 -12.93
C ALA A 183 -11.32 -7.56 -11.50
N LEU A 184 -11.07 -8.85 -11.33
CA LEU A 184 -11.06 -9.52 -10.03
C LEU A 184 -10.04 -8.88 -9.07
N TYR A 185 -8.84 -8.55 -9.53
CA TYR A 185 -7.83 -7.82 -8.75
C TYR A 185 -8.31 -6.45 -8.30
N LYS A 186 -8.90 -5.65 -9.20
CA LYS A 186 -9.47 -4.33 -8.88
C LYS A 186 -10.62 -4.38 -7.87
N GLU A 187 -11.32 -5.51 -7.81
CA GLU A 187 -12.36 -5.78 -6.82
C GLU A 187 -11.80 -6.28 -5.48
N GLY A 188 -10.67 -6.99 -5.49
CA GLY A 188 -10.02 -7.49 -4.29
C GLY A 188 -9.46 -6.37 -3.40
N TYR A 189 -9.28 -6.66 -2.11
CA TYR A 189 -8.85 -5.68 -1.11
C TYR A 189 -7.48 -5.08 -1.44
N HIS A 190 -6.55 -5.88 -1.99
CA HIS A 190 -5.24 -5.37 -2.41
C HIS A 190 -5.36 -4.36 -3.55
N GLY A 191 -6.17 -4.68 -4.57
CA GLY A 191 -6.42 -3.75 -5.67
C GLY A 191 -7.16 -2.50 -5.19
N GLN A 192 -8.14 -2.62 -4.29
CA GLN A 192 -8.84 -1.45 -3.75
C GLN A 192 -7.87 -0.46 -3.08
N ILE A 193 -6.88 -0.95 -2.31
CA ILE A 193 -5.84 -0.09 -1.73
C ILE A 193 -4.95 0.50 -2.84
N LEU A 194 -4.50 -0.32 -3.80
CA LEU A 194 -3.59 0.13 -4.88
C LEU A 194 -4.23 1.25 -5.72
N TYR A 195 -5.53 1.15 -5.98
CA TYR A 195 -6.30 2.12 -6.74
C TYR A 195 -6.86 3.26 -5.88
N GLY A 196 -6.42 3.41 -4.63
CA GLY A 196 -6.79 4.52 -3.76
C GLY A 196 -8.25 4.54 -3.30
N LYS A 197 -8.95 3.40 -3.37
CA LYS A 197 -10.36 3.28 -2.92
C LYS A 197 -10.48 3.15 -1.40
N VAL A 198 -9.41 2.73 -0.72
CA VAL A 198 -9.36 2.61 0.74
C VAL A 198 -8.62 3.81 1.31
N LYS A 199 -9.31 4.62 2.11
CA LYS A 199 -8.72 5.78 2.80
C LYS A 199 -7.66 5.34 3.80
N ASP A 200 -6.69 6.21 4.07
CA ASP A 200 -5.64 6.03 5.09
C ASP A 200 -4.70 4.83 4.85
N LYS A 201 -4.66 4.29 3.62
CA LYS A 201 -3.71 3.25 3.20
C LYS A 201 -2.82 3.77 2.08
N ASN A 202 -1.55 3.38 2.11
CA ASN A 202 -0.58 3.78 1.10
C ASN A 202 -0.61 2.80 -0.09
N PRO A 203 -0.98 3.24 -1.31
CA PRO A 203 -0.95 2.40 -2.51
C PRO A 203 0.44 1.83 -2.83
N ALA A 204 1.52 2.49 -2.44
CA ALA A 204 2.87 2.02 -2.73
C ALA A 204 3.29 0.80 -1.89
N LEU A 205 2.54 0.44 -0.84
CA LEU A 205 2.90 -0.64 0.09
C LEU A 205 2.09 -1.93 -0.11
N VAL A 206 1.09 -1.93 -0.99
CA VAL A 206 0.24 -3.09 -1.25
C VAL A 206 0.75 -3.87 -2.47
N PRO A 207 0.71 -5.22 -2.50
CA PRO A 207 1.22 -5.98 -3.63
C PRO A 207 0.45 -5.70 -4.92
N ASN A 208 1.18 -5.63 -6.04
CA ASN A 208 0.64 -5.58 -7.40
C ASN A 208 0.85 -6.92 -8.13
N CYS A 209 0.50 -6.99 -9.42
CA CYS A 209 0.63 -8.22 -10.21
C CYS A 209 2.06 -8.78 -10.20
N ALA A 210 3.07 -7.91 -10.31
CA ALA A 210 4.46 -8.32 -10.37
C ALA A 210 5.03 -8.71 -8.99
N THR A 211 4.40 -8.30 -7.89
CA THR A 211 4.78 -8.76 -6.55
C THR A 211 4.59 -10.26 -6.40
N CYS A 212 3.49 -10.81 -6.94
CA CYS A 212 3.18 -12.25 -6.82
C CYS A 212 3.68 -13.08 -8.02
N HIS A 213 3.65 -12.51 -9.23
CA HIS A 213 4.00 -13.20 -10.47
C HIS A 213 5.43 -12.89 -10.94
N GLY A 214 6.19 -12.05 -10.23
CA GLY A 214 7.51 -11.59 -10.66
C GLY A 214 7.46 -10.45 -11.68
N THR A 215 8.60 -9.77 -11.85
CA THR A 215 8.74 -8.60 -12.75
C THR A 215 9.35 -9.00 -14.09
N HIS A 216 10.67 -9.23 -14.10
CA HIS A 216 11.41 -9.62 -15.30
C HIS A 216 11.41 -11.14 -15.47
N GLY A 217 11.44 -11.90 -14.38
CA GLY A 217 11.16 -13.35 -14.36
C GLY A 217 9.66 -13.68 -14.23
N ALA A 218 8.80 -12.95 -14.95
CA ALA A 218 7.35 -13.04 -14.78
C ALA A 218 6.84 -14.47 -15.06
N THR A 219 6.37 -15.15 -14.00
CA THR A 219 5.75 -16.48 -14.04
C THR A 219 4.76 -16.62 -12.88
N PRO A 220 3.62 -17.29 -13.09
CA PRO A 220 2.77 -17.67 -11.98
C PRO A 220 3.55 -18.47 -10.93
N PRO A 221 3.38 -18.17 -9.63
CA PRO A 221 4.10 -18.90 -8.58
C PRO A 221 3.69 -20.38 -8.58
N GLY A 222 4.68 -21.24 -8.33
CA GLY A 222 4.46 -22.67 -8.15
C GLY A 222 3.55 -22.93 -6.94
N VAL A 223 2.79 -24.02 -6.98
CA VAL A 223 1.79 -24.34 -5.95
C VAL A 223 2.36 -24.37 -4.52
N LYS A 224 3.61 -24.83 -4.35
CA LYS A 224 4.29 -24.90 -3.05
C LYS A 224 4.83 -23.55 -2.58
N ASP A 225 5.09 -22.64 -3.51
CA ASP A 225 5.71 -21.34 -3.22
C ASP A 225 4.67 -20.26 -2.88
N VAL A 226 3.38 -20.54 -3.12
CA VAL A 226 2.27 -19.60 -2.84
C VAL A 226 2.27 -19.12 -1.39
N ALA A 227 2.54 -20.02 -0.43
CA ALA A 227 2.58 -19.66 0.98
C ALA A 227 3.71 -18.66 1.28
N GLU A 228 4.88 -18.86 0.67
CA GLU A 228 6.04 -17.98 0.83
C GLU A 228 5.81 -16.62 0.15
N VAL A 229 5.14 -16.59 -1.00
CA VAL A 229 4.77 -15.34 -1.68
C VAL A 229 3.86 -14.47 -0.80
N CYS A 230 2.86 -15.08 -0.13
CA CYS A 230 2.04 -14.33 0.82
C CYS A 230 2.83 -13.95 2.08
N GLY A 231 3.69 -14.86 2.55
CA GLY A 231 4.48 -14.71 3.77
C GLY A 231 5.56 -13.63 3.71
N SER A 232 6.02 -13.23 2.52
CA SER A 232 6.97 -12.12 2.39
C SER A 232 6.46 -10.81 2.98
N CYS A 233 5.12 -10.65 3.06
CA CYS A 233 4.47 -9.53 3.72
C CYS A 233 3.66 -9.97 4.95
N HIS A 234 3.06 -11.16 4.93
CA HIS A 234 2.26 -11.71 6.03
C HIS A 234 3.05 -12.72 6.87
N GLY A 235 4.28 -12.38 7.27
CA GLY A 235 5.20 -13.30 7.94
C GLY A 235 4.64 -13.94 9.21
N THR A 236 4.08 -13.13 10.12
CA THR A 236 3.45 -13.64 11.36
C THR A 236 2.30 -14.59 11.08
N VAL A 237 1.52 -14.33 10.02
CA VAL A 237 0.42 -15.21 9.60
C VAL A 237 0.96 -16.53 9.07
N LEU A 238 2.01 -16.47 8.23
CA LEU A 238 2.67 -17.67 7.71
C LEU A 238 3.25 -18.51 8.85
N ASP A 239 3.86 -17.90 9.86
CA ASP A 239 4.40 -18.61 11.01
C ASP A 239 3.29 -19.35 11.78
N LYS A 240 2.15 -18.70 12.01
CA LYS A 240 0.99 -19.35 12.65
C LYS A 240 0.36 -20.42 11.77
N PHE A 241 0.30 -20.21 10.46
CA PHE A 241 -0.18 -21.22 9.52
C PHE A 241 0.71 -22.47 9.56
N ARG A 242 2.04 -22.31 9.65
CA ARG A 242 3.02 -23.41 9.75
C ARG A 242 2.84 -24.27 11.00
N GLU A 243 2.35 -23.68 12.10
CA GLU A 243 2.02 -24.41 13.33
C GLU A 243 0.75 -25.28 13.18
N GLY A 244 -0.12 -24.98 12.20
CA GLY A 244 -1.45 -25.57 12.05
C GLY A 244 -1.51 -26.84 11.19
N PRO A 245 -2.62 -27.61 11.28
CA PRO A 245 -2.79 -28.86 10.53
C PRO A 245 -2.88 -28.65 9.01
N HIS A 246 -3.32 -27.48 8.58
CA HIS A 246 -3.42 -27.13 7.15
C HIS A 246 -2.06 -27.01 6.48
N TYR A 247 -1.02 -26.57 7.18
CA TYR A 247 0.33 -26.55 6.60
C TYR A 247 0.87 -27.97 6.38
N ALA A 248 0.64 -28.89 7.33
CA ALA A 248 1.00 -30.29 7.15
C ALA A 248 0.25 -30.92 5.95
N ALA A 249 -1.03 -30.60 5.79
CA ALA A 249 -1.82 -31.03 4.62
C ALA A 249 -1.31 -30.43 3.30
N LEU A 250 -0.93 -29.14 3.29
CA LEU A 250 -0.33 -28.47 2.14
C LEU A 250 0.96 -29.17 1.70
N GLN A 251 1.84 -29.55 2.64
CA GLN A 251 3.08 -30.25 2.32
C GLN A 251 2.85 -31.63 1.72
N LYS A 252 1.84 -32.36 2.23
CA LYS A 252 1.54 -33.73 1.79
C LYS A 252 0.76 -33.78 0.48
N ASN A 253 -0.26 -32.94 0.34
CA ASN A 253 -1.31 -33.05 -0.69
C ASN A 253 -1.39 -31.80 -1.58
N GLY A 254 -0.67 -30.71 -1.27
CA GLY A 254 -0.71 -29.47 -2.04
C GLY A 254 -1.90 -28.55 -1.75
N SER A 255 -2.67 -28.81 -0.69
CA SER A 255 -3.86 -28.02 -0.29
C SER A 255 -4.15 -28.20 1.21
N PRO A 256 -4.74 -27.21 1.91
CA PRO A 256 -5.19 -25.90 1.39
C PRO A 256 -4.07 -24.86 1.31
N LYS A 257 -4.23 -23.94 0.36
CA LYS A 257 -3.37 -22.78 0.12
C LYS A 257 -4.05 -21.52 0.63
N CYS A 258 -3.29 -20.43 0.78
CA CYS A 258 -3.81 -19.14 1.25
C CYS A 258 -5.03 -18.67 0.44
N TYR A 259 -4.97 -18.79 -0.89
CA TYR A 259 -6.03 -18.34 -1.78
C TYR A 259 -7.26 -19.26 -1.81
N ASP A 260 -7.15 -20.50 -1.33
CA ASP A 260 -8.31 -21.41 -1.25
C ASP A 260 -9.33 -20.85 -0.24
N CYS A 261 -8.84 -20.13 0.78
CA CYS A 261 -9.66 -19.41 1.76
C CYS A 261 -9.87 -17.93 1.39
N HIS A 262 -8.78 -17.21 1.09
CA HIS A 262 -8.81 -15.74 0.97
C HIS A 262 -9.10 -15.23 -0.44
N GLY A 263 -9.10 -16.10 -1.45
CA GLY A 263 -9.12 -15.74 -2.87
C GLY A 263 -7.73 -15.36 -3.39
N SER A 264 -7.49 -15.55 -4.69
CA SER A 264 -6.22 -15.23 -5.35
C SER A 264 -6.23 -13.78 -5.85
N HIS A 265 -6.91 -13.54 -6.96
CA HIS A 265 -7.01 -12.21 -7.57
C HIS A 265 -8.14 -11.39 -6.96
N LYS A 266 -9.28 -12.00 -6.61
CA LYS A 266 -10.36 -11.34 -5.85
C LYS A 266 -10.21 -11.61 -4.35
N ASN A 267 -9.12 -11.13 -3.77
CA ASN A 267 -8.87 -11.34 -2.34
C ASN A 267 -9.89 -10.56 -1.50
N LYS A 268 -10.54 -11.22 -0.54
CA LYS A 268 -11.56 -10.59 0.32
C LYS A 268 -10.91 -9.89 1.51
N MET A 269 -11.55 -8.83 2.01
CA MET A 269 -11.19 -8.26 3.31
C MET A 269 -11.42 -9.32 4.40
N LEU A 270 -10.46 -9.45 5.31
CA LEU A 270 -10.52 -10.38 6.43
C LEU A 270 -11.74 -10.02 7.29
N ALA A 271 -12.70 -10.94 7.38
CA ALA A 271 -13.92 -10.76 8.13
C ALA A 271 -14.18 -12.05 8.93
N PRO A 272 -14.50 -11.99 10.23
CA PRO A 272 -14.72 -13.18 11.05
C PRO A 272 -15.75 -14.15 10.44
N GLU A 273 -16.70 -13.63 9.66
CA GLU A 273 -17.74 -14.40 8.97
C GLU A 273 -17.18 -15.53 8.11
N MET A 274 -15.91 -15.46 7.70
CA MET A 274 -15.20 -16.53 6.98
C MET A 274 -15.15 -17.87 7.75
N PHE A 275 -15.25 -17.83 9.08
CA PHE A 275 -15.30 -19.03 9.91
C PHE A 275 -16.68 -19.71 9.92
N GLN A 276 -17.70 -19.05 9.36
CA GLN A 276 -19.06 -19.57 9.26
C GLN A 276 -19.44 -19.93 7.82
N GLY A 277 -20.37 -20.87 7.65
CA GLY A 277 -20.90 -21.24 6.32
C GLY A 277 -20.16 -22.38 5.62
N VAL A 278 -20.64 -22.71 4.42
CA VAL A 278 -20.19 -23.83 3.58
C VAL A 278 -19.77 -23.42 2.17
N GLU A 279 -19.78 -22.12 1.88
CA GLU A 279 -19.38 -21.60 0.58
C GLU A 279 -17.86 -21.68 0.39
N SER A 280 -17.39 -21.62 -0.85
CA SER A 280 -15.96 -21.58 -1.17
C SER A 280 -15.23 -20.52 -0.34
N GLY A 281 -14.14 -20.94 0.29
CA GLY A 281 -13.32 -20.12 1.18
C GLY A 281 -13.69 -20.15 2.66
N HIS A 282 -14.77 -20.84 3.02
CA HIS A 282 -15.18 -21.07 4.40
C HIS A 282 -14.82 -22.49 4.86
N CYS A 283 -14.67 -22.68 6.16
CA CYS A 283 -14.27 -23.96 6.76
C CYS A 283 -15.24 -25.09 6.38
N GLY A 284 -16.55 -24.80 6.37
CA GLY A 284 -17.58 -25.79 6.06
C GLY A 284 -17.58 -26.28 4.62
N ALA A 285 -16.84 -25.66 3.70
CA ALA A 285 -16.73 -26.15 2.32
C ALA A 285 -16.02 -27.51 2.24
N CYS A 286 -15.12 -27.80 3.19
CA CYS A 286 -14.39 -29.07 3.28
C CYS A 286 -14.70 -29.85 4.56
N HIS A 287 -15.14 -29.16 5.63
CA HIS A 287 -15.37 -29.76 6.95
C HIS A 287 -16.86 -29.88 7.31
N GLN A 288 -17.75 -29.93 6.33
CA GLN A 288 -19.20 -29.95 6.58
C GLN A 288 -19.60 -31.10 7.52
N GLY A 289 -20.31 -30.76 8.61
CA GLY A 289 -20.93 -31.72 9.51
C GLY A 289 -20.00 -32.47 10.45
N ASN A 290 -18.75 -32.01 10.63
CA ASN A 290 -17.80 -32.62 11.57
C ASN A 290 -17.32 -31.63 12.65
N ASP A 291 -16.55 -32.15 13.60
CA ASP A 291 -16.03 -31.40 14.76
C ASP A 291 -15.14 -30.21 14.36
N ILE A 292 -14.53 -30.22 13.17
CA ILE A 292 -13.69 -29.12 12.69
C ILE A 292 -14.55 -27.92 12.28
N GLN A 293 -15.76 -28.15 11.74
CA GLN A 293 -16.70 -27.06 11.51
C GLN A 293 -17.20 -26.47 12.84
N GLN A 294 -17.30 -27.27 13.90
CA GLN A 294 -17.61 -26.75 15.23
C GLN A 294 -16.46 -25.91 15.79
N LEU A 295 -15.22 -26.39 15.68
CA LEU A 295 -14.02 -25.63 16.06
C LEU A 295 -13.97 -24.25 15.38
N ALA A 296 -14.30 -24.17 14.09
CA ALA A 296 -14.36 -22.90 13.37
C ALA A 296 -15.40 -21.94 13.97
N LYS A 297 -16.59 -22.45 14.31
CA LYS A 297 -17.63 -21.65 14.99
C LYS A 297 -17.20 -21.19 16.38
N ASP A 298 -16.46 -22.03 17.10
CA ASP A 298 -15.95 -21.69 18.44
C ASP A 298 -14.91 -20.57 18.35
N ILE A 299 -13.98 -20.66 17.38
CA ILE A 299 -13.02 -19.57 17.08
C ILE A 299 -13.76 -18.28 16.72
N TYR A 300 -14.78 -18.36 15.85
CA TYR A 300 -15.61 -17.22 15.50
C TYR A 300 -16.25 -16.54 16.72
N ALA A 301 -16.86 -17.35 17.60
CA ALA A 301 -17.52 -16.85 18.80
C ALA A 301 -16.53 -16.13 19.71
N VAL A 302 -15.33 -16.69 19.91
CA VAL A 302 -14.27 -16.06 20.72
C VAL A 302 -13.83 -14.73 20.12
N ILE A 303 -13.62 -14.65 18.80
CA ILE A 303 -13.21 -13.38 18.15
C ILE A 303 -14.26 -12.28 18.36
N LEU A 304 -15.53 -12.59 18.15
CA LEU A 304 -16.61 -11.61 18.33
C LEU A 304 -16.79 -11.17 19.77
N ASP A 305 -16.74 -12.13 20.70
CA ASP A 305 -16.88 -11.86 22.12
C ASP A 305 -15.74 -10.98 22.63
N THR A 306 -14.49 -11.33 22.31
CA THR A 306 -13.31 -10.51 22.66
C THR A 306 -13.37 -9.12 22.02
N LYS A 307 -13.82 -9.01 20.75
CA LYS A 307 -14.03 -7.70 20.13
C LYS A 307 -15.05 -6.87 20.92
N GLY A 308 -16.17 -7.47 21.31
CA GLY A 308 -17.21 -6.82 22.10
C GLY A 308 -16.72 -6.39 23.49
N GLU A 309 -15.85 -7.16 24.13
CA GLU A 309 -15.18 -6.78 25.39
C GLU A 309 -14.30 -5.54 25.21
N VAL A 310 -13.39 -5.54 24.23
CA VAL A 310 -12.49 -4.41 23.96
C VAL A 310 -13.27 -3.14 23.57
N ASP A 311 -14.28 -3.26 22.70
CA ASP A 311 -15.09 -2.12 22.26
C ASP A 311 -15.87 -1.49 23.44
N ARG A 312 -16.39 -2.32 24.36
CA ARG A 312 -17.06 -1.85 25.58
C ARG A 312 -16.10 -1.10 26.50
N ALA A 313 -14.93 -1.68 26.79
CA ALA A 313 -13.92 -1.05 27.62
C ALA A 313 -13.46 0.30 27.02
N ASN A 314 -13.21 0.34 25.70
CA ASN A 314 -12.83 1.58 25.01
C ASN A 314 -13.90 2.68 25.13
N LYS A 315 -15.18 2.31 25.01
CA LYS A 315 -16.30 3.26 25.19
C LYS A 315 -16.37 3.80 26.62
N GLU A 316 -16.04 2.99 27.62
CA GLU A 316 -15.99 3.40 29.01
C GLU A 316 -14.84 4.38 29.28
N VAL A 317 -13.67 4.15 28.70
CA VAL A 317 -12.52 5.07 28.78
C VAL A 317 -12.83 6.43 28.16
N LEU A 318 -13.43 6.44 26.96
CA LEU A 318 -13.86 7.69 26.31
C LEU A 318 -14.85 8.49 27.18
N SER A 319 -15.65 7.82 28.02
CA SER A 319 -16.59 8.50 28.92
C SER A 319 -15.92 9.30 30.05
N ILE A 320 -14.66 8.99 30.38
CA ILE A 320 -13.90 9.68 31.44
C ILE A 320 -12.82 10.60 30.90
N GLU A 321 -12.39 10.47 29.64
CA GLU A 321 -11.37 11.34 29.03
C GLU A 321 -11.78 12.82 29.00
N TYR A 322 -13.08 13.08 28.78
CA TYR A 322 -13.67 14.43 28.85
C TYR A 322 -13.65 15.07 30.25
N SER A 323 -13.25 14.32 31.29
CA SER A 323 -13.17 14.85 32.66
C SER A 323 -11.82 15.50 33.02
N GLY A 324 -10.85 15.51 32.10
CA GLY A 324 -9.61 16.29 32.22
C GLY A 324 -8.59 15.74 33.23
N ARG A 325 -8.55 14.43 33.46
CA ARG A 325 -7.63 13.78 34.40
C ARG A 325 -6.50 13.03 33.67
N ASN A 326 -5.40 12.80 34.38
CA ASN A 326 -4.35 11.87 33.97
C ASN A 326 -4.88 10.42 34.05
N ASN A 327 -4.94 9.74 32.90
CA ASN A 327 -5.48 8.39 32.72
C ASN A 327 -4.40 7.39 32.25
N GLN A 328 -3.11 7.66 32.52
CA GLN A 328 -2.01 6.86 31.98
C GLN A 328 -2.17 5.35 32.24
N ASP A 329 -2.52 4.95 33.47
CA ASP A 329 -2.69 3.53 33.81
C ASP A 329 -3.81 2.85 32.98
N ILE A 330 -4.88 3.60 32.67
CA ILE A 330 -6.00 3.10 31.85
C ILE A 330 -5.57 3.01 30.38
N GLU A 331 -4.83 4.01 29.89
CA GLU A 331 -4.27 4.00 28.54
C GLU A 331 -3.31 2.82 28.35
N ASP A 332 -2.44 2.55 29.32
CA ASP A 332 -1.49 1.44 29.28
C ASP A 332 -2.23 0.08 29.23
N LEU A 333 -3.22 -0.12 30.10
CA LEU A 333 -4.06 -1.33 30.08
C LEU A 333 -4.80 -1.52 28.76
N MET A 334 -5.36 -0.44 28.20
CA MET A 334 -6.05 -0.48 26.91
C MET A 334 -5.09 -0.73 25.74
N ASN A 335 -3.88 -0.18 25.80
CA ASN A 335 -2.83 -0.43 24.81
C ASN A 335 -2.37 -1.89 24.82
N GLU A 336 -2.19 -2.48 26.00
CA GLU A 336 -1.89 -3.91 26.15
C GLU A 336 -3.04 -4.78 25.63
N ALA A 337 -4.28 -4.52 26.06
CA ALA A 337 -5.46 -5.25 25.60
C ALA A 337 -5.62 -5.17 24.07
N GLY A 338 -5.42 -3.98 23.51
CA GLY A 338 -5.43 -3.74 22.07
C GLY A 338 -4.29 -4.47 21.34
N THR A 339 -3.13 -4.64 21.97
CA THR A 339 -2.00 -5.41 21.43
C THR A 339 -2.34 -6.90 21.39
N TYR A 340 -2.80 -7.47 22.51
CA TYR A 340 -3.25 -8.87 22.55
C TYR A 340 -4.38 -9.14 21.56
N TYR A 341 -5.34 -8.21 21.41
CA TYR A 341 -6.41 -8.36 20.44
C TYR A 341 -5.89 -8.40 18.99
N LYS A 342 -4.88 -7.59 18.65
CA LYS A 342 -4.23 -7.63 17.32
C LYS A 342 -3.50 -8.95 17.06
N GLU A 343 -3.02 -9.64 18.10
CA GLU A 343 -2.36 -10.95 17.98
C GLU A 343 -3.34 -12.10 17.72
N ILE A 344 -4.62 -11.96 18.10
CA ILE A 344 -5.65 -12.99 17.84
C ILE A 344 -5.75 -13.27 16.34
N GLY A 345 -5.76 -12.22 15.50
CA GLY A 345 -5.93 -12.35 14.05
C GLY A 345 -4.94 -13.35 13.41
N PRO A 346 -3.62 -13.12 13.50
CA PRO A 346 -2.62 -14.09 13.04
C PRO A 346 -2.76 -15.45 13.73
N LEU A 347 -3.02 -15.48 15.04
CA LEU A 347 -3.11 -16.74 15.80
C LEU A 347 -4.22 -17.66 15.30
N THR A 348 -5.32 -17.13 14.75
CA THR A 348 -6.37 -17.96 14.13
C THR A 348 -5.84 -18.91 13.05
N HIS A 349 -4.73 -18.59 12.39
CA HIS A 349 -4.16 -19.43 11.34
C HIS A 349 -3.45 -20.68 11.88
N SER A 350 -3.19 -20.73 13.19
CA SER A 350 -2.75 -21.95 13.88
C SER A 350 -3.88 -22.94 14.15
N LEU A 351 -5.15 -22.48 14.05
CA LEU A 351 -6.36 -23.24 14.39
C LEU A 351 -6.33 -23.83 15.82
N ASN A 352 -5.62 -23.17 16.74
CA ASN A 352 -5.49 -23.59 18.12
C ASN A 352 -6.36 -22.72 19.04
N LEU A 353 -7.53 -23.26 19.43
CA LEU A 353 -8.50 -22.56 20.27
C LEU A 353 -7.97 -22.28 21.68
N GLU A 354 -7.12 -23.15 22.24
CA GLU A 354 -6.53 -22.98 23.56
C GLU A 354 -5.64 -21.72 23.60
N LYS A 355 -4.70 -21.59 22.66
CA LYS A 355 -3.85 -20.40 22.54
C LYS A 355 -4.67 -19.11 22.32
N ILE A 356 -5.76 -19.18 21.57
CA ILE A 356 -6.65 -18.02 21.35
C ILE A 356 -7.33 -17.63 22.68
N ASN A 357 -7.79 -18.61 23.45
CA ASN A 357 -8.40 -18.39 24.76
C ASN A 357 -7.40 -17.84 25.80
N GLU A 358 -6.12 -18.21 25.72
CA GLU A 358 -5.07 -17.60 26.56
C GLU A 358 -4.95 -16.10 26.31
N LEU A 359 -4.94 -15.65 25.05
CA LEU A 359 -4.94 -14.22 24.72
C LEU A 359 -6.23 -13.54 25.18
N LYS A 360 -7.39 -14.18 24.96
CA LYS A 360 -8.67 -13.66 25.46
C LYS A 360 -8.60 -13.44 26.97
N THR A 361 -8.08 -14.40 27.74
CA THR A 361 -7.98 -14.29 29.20
C THR A 361 -7.15 -13.08 29.64
N LYS A 362 -6.03 -12.81 28.95
CA LYS A 362 -5.21 -11.62 29.19
C LYS A 362 -5.96 -10.33 28.85
N ILE A 363 -6.70 -10.32 27.74
CA ILE A 363 -7.54 -9.18 27.34
C ILE A 363 -8.60 -8.91 28.38
N THR A 364 -9.38 -9.93 28.77
CA THR A 364 -10.43 -9.84 29.78
C THR A 364 -9.86 -9.31 31.10
N ALA A 365 -8.72 -9.83 31.56
CA ALA A 365 -8.07 -9.35 32.78
C ALA A 365 -7.70 -7.86 32.72
N ASN A 366 -7.28 -7.35 31.56
CA ASN A 366 -6.96 -5.93 31.38
C ASN A 366 -8.22 -5.07 31.25
N THR A 367 -9.23 -5.52 30.50
CA THR A 367 -10.49 -4.80 30.36
C THR A 367 -11.27 -4.73 31.67
N ASP A 368 -11.26 -5.79 32.47
CA ASP A 368 -11.92 -5.82 33.79
C ASP A 368 -11.29 -4.80 34.74
N LYS A 369 -9.96 -4.70 34.77
CA LYS A 369 -9.24 -3.67 35.53
C LYS A 369 -9.63 -2.26 35.07
N VAL A 370 -9.68 -2.02 33.75
CA VAL A 370 -10.12 -0.74 33.19
C VAL A 370 -11.53 -0.40 33.66
N GLN A 371 -12.48 -1.33 33.53
CA GLN A 371 -13.86 -1.14 33.96
C GLN A 371 -13.96 -0.85 35.46
N GLN A 372 -13.19 -1.58 36.28
CA GLN A 372 -13.12 -1.33 37.72
C GLN A 372 -12.62 0.08 38.02
N THR A 373 -11.49 0.49 37.44
CA THR A 373 -10.91 1.82 37.65
C THR A 373 -11.85 2.94 37.16
N VAL A 374 -12.51 2.75 36.02
CA VAL A 374 -13.52 3.70 35.50
C VAL A 374 -14.72 3.79 36.43
N SER A 375 -15.19 2.67 36.98
CA SER A 375 -16.32 2.62 37.91
C SER A 375 -16.00 3.34 39.23
N GLU A 376 -14.85 3.03 39.83
CA GLU A 376 -14.35 3.71 41.04
C GLU A 376 -14.22 5.23 40.81
N PHE A 377 -13.75 5.63 39.64
CA PHE A 377 -13.65 7.03 39.26
C PHE A 377 -15.03 7.72 39.18
N LYS A 378 -15.99 7.11 38.49
CA LYS A 378 -17.36 7.65 38.37
C LYS A 378 -18.02 7.81 39.74
N GLN A 379 -17.87 6.81 40.62
CA GLN A 379 -18.35 6.89 41.99
C GLN A 379 -17.68 8.03 42.77
N GLY A 380 -16.36 8.19 42.63
CA GLY A 380 -15.61 9.28 43.24
C GLY A 380 -16.06 10.67 42.77
N LEU A 381 -16.36 10.83 41.47
CA LEU A 381 -16.90 12.07 40.93
C LEU A 381 -18.28 12.40 41.48
N ASP A 382 -19.17 11.41 41.55
CA ASP A 382 -20.52 11.60 42.08
C ASP A 382 -20.49 11.96 43.57
N MET A 383 -19.58 11.35 44.34
CA MET A 383 -19.35 11.73 45.74
C MET A 383 -18.84 13.17 45.87
N ARG A 384 -17.89 13.60 45.03
CA ARG A 384 -17.39 14.99 45.03
C ARG A 384 -18.50 15.98 44.68
N LYS A 385 -19.36 15.68 43.72
CA LYS A 385 -20.52 16.51 43.36
C LYS A 385 -21.49 16.64 44.54
N LYS A 386 -21.83 15.52 45.19
CA LYS A 386 -22.69 15.51 46.39
C LYS A 386 -22.09 16.34 47.52
N ASN A 387 -20.79 16.17 47.79
CA ASN A 387 -20.09 16.93 48.82
C ASN A 387 -20.04 18.42 48.49
N LEU A 388 -19.79 18.80 47.23
CA LEU A 388 -19.80 20.20 46.80
C LEU A 388 -21.17 20.85 47.03
N VAL A 389 -22.26 20.17 46.66
CA VAL A 389 -23.63 20.66 46.92
C VAL A 389 -23.88 20.80 48.43
N TYR A 390 -23.48 19.80 49.23
CA TYR A 390 -23.60 19.85 50.68
C TYR A 390 -22.86 21.06 51.28
N TYR A 391 -21.59 21.29 50.89
CA TYR A 391 -20.82 22.44 51.35
C TYR A 391 -21.39 23.78 50.87
N LEU A 392 -21.89 23.85 49.63
CA LEU A 392 -22.56 25.06 49.12
C LEU A 392 -23.80 25.41 49.94
N VAL A 393 -24.62 24.42 50.31
CA VAL A 393 -25.79 24.63 51.17
C VAL A 393 -25.36 25.15 52.55
N ILE A 394 -24.32 24.58 53.15
CA ILE A 394 -23.78 25.05 54.44
C ILE A 394 -23.27 26.50 54.32
N ILE A 395 -22.50 26.82 53.28
CA ILE A 395 -21.97 28.17 53.05
C ILE A 395 -23.12 29.17 52.91
N VAL A 396 -24.16 28.83 52.12
CA VAL A 396 -25.34 29.70 51.95
C VAL A 396 -26.06 29.91 53.30
N LEU A 397 -26.23 28.87 54.11
CA LEU A 397 -26.81 28.98 55.45
C LEU A 397 -25.96 29.89 56.36
N ILE A 398 -24.64 29.74 56.35
CA ILE A 398 -23.72 30.60 57.11
C ILE A 398 -23.86 32.06 56.65
N VAL A 399 -23.90 32.32 55.34
CA VAL A 399 -24.07 33.68 54.79
C VAL A 399 -25.41 34.27 55.21
N ILE A 400 -26.50 33.49 55.19
CA ILE A 400 -27.82 33.93 55.65
C ILE A 400 -27.80 34.28 57.15
N LEU A 401 -27.19 33.44 57.99
CA LEU A 401 -27.06 33.68 59.42
C LEU A 401 -26.20 34.91 59.74
N LEU A 402 -25.09 35.09 59.02
CA LEU A 402 -24.24 36.27 59.14
C LEU A 402 -24.99 37.54 58.72
N TYR A 403 -25.76 37.49 57.64
CA TYR A 403 -26.60 38.60 57.19
C TYR A 403 -27.67 38.95 58.23
N ALA A 404 -28.36 37.96 58.79
CA ALA A 404 -29.36 38.15 59.84
C ALA A 404 -28.74 38.78 61.10
N LYS A 405 -27.55 38.30 61.52
CA LYS A 405 -26.83 38.88 62.65
C LYS A 405 -26.38 40.31 62.38
N LEU A 406 -25.87 40.60 61.18
CA LEU A 406 -25.49 41.95 60.77
C LEU A 406 -26.68 42.91 60.85
N ARG A 407 -27.85 42.49 60.33
CA ARG A 407 -29.12 43.23 60.42
C ARG A 407 -29.48 43.59 61.86
N VAL A 408 -29.45 42.62 62.77
CA VAL A 408 -29.73 42.84 64.19
C VAL A 408 -28.78 43.87 64.80
N VAL A 409 -27.48 43.77 64.50
CA VAL A 409 -26.47 44.72 65.02
C VAL A 409 -26.67 46.13 64.45
N THR A 410 -26.99 46.28 63.16
CA THR A 410 -27.32 47.60 62.59
C THR A 410 -28.60 48.18 63.16
N ASP A 411 -29.65 47.38 63.36
CA ASP A 411 -30.90 47.84 63.96
C ASP A 411 -30.68 48.28 65.42
N GLU A 412 -29.85 47.57 66.19
CA GLU A 412 -29.43 47.98 67.54
C GLU A 412 -28.62 49.28 67.52
N TYR A 413 -27.65 49.39 66.60
CA TYR A 413 -26.86 50.60 66.43
C TYR A 413 -27.75 51.81 66.09
N GLU A 414 -28.67 51.68 65.13
CA GLU A 414 -29.63 52.73 64.75
C GLU A 414 -30.56 53.12 65.92
N ARG A 415 -31.03 52.15 66.71
CA ARG A 415 -31.83 52.44 67.92
C ARG A 415 -31.03 53.20 68.98
N THR A 416 -29.77 52.85 69.20
CA THR A 416 -28.90 53.58 70.13
C THR A 416 -28.48 54.96 69.62
N ALA A 417 -28.30 55.12 68.31
CA ALA A 417 -28.03 56.43 67.69
C ALA A 417 -29.24 57.37 67.81
N LYS A 418 -30.47 56.88 67.57
CA LYS A 418 -31.72 57.63 67.77
C LYS A 418 -32.02 58.00 69.23
N LYS A 419 -31.47 57.29 70.21
CA LYS A 419 -31.59 57.64 71.64
C LYS A 419 -30.60 58.72 72.09
N LYS A 420 -29.59 59.02 71.28
CA LYS A 420 -28.54 60.03 71.57
C LYS A 420 -28.74 61.34 70.80
N SER A 421 -29.60 61.37 69.79
CA SER A 421 -30.16 62.59 69.16
C SER A 421 -31.45 62.98 69.87
#